data_AF-A0A435YP49-F1
#
_entry.id   AF-A0A435YP49-F1
#
_cell.length_a   1.000
_cell.length_b   1.000
_cell.length_c   1.000
_cell.angle_alpha   90.00
_cell.angle_beta   90.00
_cell.angle_gamma   90.00
#
_symmetry.space_group_name_H-M   'P 1'
#
loop_
_entity.id
_entity.type
_entity.pdbx_description
1 polymer ?
#
loop_
_entity_poly.entity_id
_entity_poly.type
_entity_poly.pdbx_seq_one_letter_code
_entity_poly.pdbx_strand_id
1 'polypeptide(L)'
;MDYAKLLTNGVGAWLNFEAACGRTSLFSEKYMAHPIGQILNGASGGRTVAEYKHPVLAPQMSARGRRPELDFVVLDTEGKVALAVESKWIGRTTPSVEKIFWDLIRLEMLANRGIRCLFLLGGKRKSLEQLFEHTAFDAKDNRGMWCPLLRWDNNVQHNTTLGPTVEARRLMLRKLFRDFQTFQFPHAVVSRRTAPFPADPNSSTFQVYAWEIKSPANRMPFQPRNSAQYHQNAKPEDDE
;
A
#
# COMPACT_ATOMS: atom_id res chain seq x y z
N MET A 1 7.86 1.97 -19.96
CA MET A 1 6.75 0.98 -19.84
C MET A 1 5.83 1.39 -18.69
N ASP A 2 4.51 1.36 -18.91
CA ASP A 2 3.54 1.70 -17.87
C ASP A 2 3.09 0.46 -17.08
N TYR A 3 3.88 0.09 -16.07
CA TYR A 3 3.59 -1.07 -15.21
C TYR A 3 2.27 -0.94 -14.46
N ALA A 4 1.86 0.27 -14.07
CA ALA A 4 0.63 0.46 -13.32
C ALA A 4 -0.59 0.09 -14.18
N LYS A 5 -0.67 0.62 -15.41
CA LYS A 5 -1.73 0.27 -16.35
C LYS A 5 -1.71 -1.21 -16.73
N LEU A 6 -0.51 -1.77 -16.98
CA LEU A 6 -0.35 -3.18 -17.34
C LEU A 6 -0.85 -4.10 -16.23
N LEU A 7 -0.50 -3.82 -14.98
CA LEU A 7 -0.95 -4.58 -13.82
C LEU A 7 -2.45 -4.43 -13.58
N THR A 8 -2.99 -3.20 -13.63
CA THR A 8 -4.42 -2.98 -13.44
C THR A 8 -5.24 -3.78 -14.45
N ASN A 9 -4.91 -3.66 -15.75
CA ASN A 9 -5.63 -4.35 -16.81
C ASN A 9 -5.42 -5.86 -16.76
N GLY A 10 -4.17 -6.31 -16.63
CA GLY A 10 -3.84 -7.73 -16.67
C GLY A 10 -4.40 -8.50 -15.48
N VAL A 11 -4.23 -7.98 -14.26
CA VAL A 11 -4.76 -8.63 -13.05
C VAL A 11 -6.30 -8.57 -13.06
N GLY A 12 -6.90 -7.43 -13.43
CA GLY A 12 -8.34 -7.32 -13.51
C GLY A 12 -8.96 -8.25 -14.56
N ALA A 13 -8.36 -8.38 -15.75
CA ALA A 13 -8.80 -9.32 -16.77
C ALA A 13 -8.68 -10.77 -16.28
N TRP A 14 -7.54 -11.11 -15.66
CA TRP A 14 -7.30 -12.45 -15.11
C TRP A 14 -8.30 -12.84 -14.02
N LEU A 15 -8.59 -11.93 -13.07
CA LEU A 15 -9.57 -12.18 -12.01
C LEU A 15 -10.97 -12.46 -12.59
N ASN A 16 -11.38 -11.72 -13.61
CA ASN A 16 -12.68 -11.93 -14.23
C ASN A 16 -12.72 -13.20 -15.09
N PHE A 17 -11.60 -13.57 -15.74
CA PHE A 17 -11.46 -14.87 -16.40
C PHE A 17 -11.60 -16.03 -15.41
N GLU A 18 -10.83 -16.03 -14.31
CA GLU A 18 -10.90 -17.09 -13.30
C GLU A 18 -12.29 -17.15 -12.65
N ALA A 19 -12.96 -15.99 -12.50
CA ALA A 19 -14.33 -15.94 -12.02
C ALA A 19 -15.32 -16.61 -12.99
N ALA A 20 -15.18 -16.36 -14.29
CA ALA A 20 -15.97 -17.02 -15.33
C ALA A 20 -15.73 -18.54 -15.39
N CYS A 21 -14.53 -18.98 -15.01
CA CYS A 21 -14.20 -20.40 -14.83
C CYS A 21 -14.69 -21.00 -13.50
N GLY A 22 -15.45 -20.27 -12.68
CA GLY A 22 -16.00 -20.77 -11.41
C GLY A 22 -14.99 -20.90 -10.27
N ARG A 23 -13.83 -20.21 -10.35
CA ARG A 23 -12.72 -20.36 -9.39
C ARG A 23 -12.64 -19.27 -8.32
N THR A 24 -13.72 -18.51 -8.12
CA THR A 24 -13.75 -17.41 -7.13
C THR A 24 -13.50 -17.88 -5.69
N SER A 25 -13.71 -19.16 -5.38
CA SER A 25 -13.42 -19.75 -4.07
C SER A 25 -11.92 -19.78 -3.73
N LEU A 26 -11.05 -19.72 -4.74
CA LEU A 26 -9.60 -19.72 -4.60
C LEU A 26 -9.02 -18.33 -4.35
N PHE A 27 -9.82 -17.27 -4.54
CA PHE A 27 -9.32 -15.90 -4.55
C PHE A 27 -8.84 -15.48 -3.16
N SER A 28 -7.58 -15.05 -3.12
CA SER A 28 -6.87 -14.56 -1.94
C SER A 28 -5.75 -13.64 -2.39
N GLU A 29 -5.12 -12.95 -1.44
CA GLU A 29 -3.92 -12.14 -1.71
C GLU A 29 -2.82 -12.98 -2.36
N LYS A 30 -2.56 -14.18 -1.84
CA LYS A 30 -1.60 -15.14 -2.41
C LYS A 30 -1.99 -15.60 -3.83
N TYR A 31 -3.29 -15.76 -4.09
CA TYR A 31 -3.78 -16.14 -5.42
C TYR A 31 -3.59 -14.99 -6.43
N MET A 32 -3.81 -13.75 -6.00
CA MET A 32 -3.58 -12.54 -6.81
C MET A 32 -2.08 -12.28 -7.06
N ALA A 33 -1.19 -12.75 -6.19
CA ALA A 33 0.25 -12.67 -6.40
C ALA A 33 0.71 -13.38 -7.69
N HIS A 34 0.02 -14.45 -8.10
CA HIS A 34 0.36 -15.21 -9.31
C HIS A 34 0.30 -14.37 -10.61
N PRO A 35 -0.84 -13.76 -11.00
CA PRO A 35 -0.89 -12.92 -12.20
C PRO A 35 0.03 -11.69 -12.09
N ILE A 36 0.21 -11.11 -10.90
CA ILE A 36 1.15 -10.00 -10.70
C ILE A 36 2.56 -10.43 -11.08
N GLY A 37 3.03 -11.55 -10.52
CA GLY A 37 4.35 -12.11 -10.82
C GLY A 37 4.54 -12.42 -12.30
N GLN A 38 3.56 -13.07 -12.94
CA GLN A 38 3.61 -13.38 -14.38
C GLN A 38 3.72 -12.13 -15.25
N ILE A 39 2.88 -11.12 -14.99
CA ILE A 39 2.87 -9.86 -15.74
C ILE A 39 4.19 -9.13 -15.56
N LEU A 40 4.65 -8.96 -14.32
CA LEU A 40 5.92 -8.29 -14.03
C LEU A 40 7.09 -9.01 -14.68
N ASN A 41 7.14 -10.34 -14.59
CA ASN A 41 8.24 -11.14 -15.10
C ASN A 41 8.32 -11.11 -16.63
N GLY A 42 7.18 -11.24 -17.32
CA GLY A 42 7.11 -11.10 -18.78
C GLY A 42 7.49 -9.69 -19.24
N ALA A 43 7.00 -8.67 -18.53
CA ALA A 43 7.27 -7.26 -18.84
C ALA A 43 8.71 -6.82 -18.53
N SER A 44 9.39 -7.47 -17.59
CA SER A 44 10.76 -7.15 -17.18
C SER A 44 11.83 -8.00 -17.84
N GLY A 45 11.47 -9.06 -18.57
CA GLY A 45 12.40 -10.01 -19.16
C GLY A 45 13.04 -10.93 -18.11
N GLY A 46 12.26 -11.42 -17.13
CA GLY A 46 12.75 -12.40 -16.16
C GLY A 46 13.35 -11.85 -14.88
N ARG A 47 13.24 -10.53 -14.62
CA ARG A 47 13.95 -9.82 -13.53
C ARG A 47 13.07 -9.51 -12.32
N THR A 48 11.96 -10.21 -12.18
CA THR A 48 11.04 -10.03 -11.06
C THR A 48 11.42 -10.93 -9.90
N VAL A 49 11.46 -10.38 -8.70
CA VAL A 49 11.71 -11.12 -7.45
C VAL A 49 10.54 -10.91 -6.50
N ALA A 50 10.00 -11.98 -5.95
CA ALA A 50 8.93 -11.94 -4.95
C ALA A 50 9.50 -11.93 -3.52
N GLU A 51 8.71 -11.47 -2.56
CA GLU A 51 9.06 -11.46 -1.12
C GLU A 51 10.44 -10.83 -0.83
N TYR A 52 10.73 -9.71 -1.50
CA TYR A 52 12.04 -9.07 -1.45
C TYR A 52 12.23 -8.28 -0.16
N LYS A 53 13.30 -8.55 0.59
CA LYS A 53 13.60 -7.85 1.85
C LYS A 53 13.65 -6.34 1.64
N HIS A 54 12.89 -5.60 2.44
CA HIS A 54 12.76 -4.16 2.30
C HIS A 54 14.12 -3.46 2.56
N PRO A 55 14.73 -2.78 1.57
CA PRO A 55 16.13 -2.33 1.64
C PRO A 55 16.39 -1.22 2.67
N VAL A 56 15.35 -0.56 3.17
CA VAL A 56 15.44 0.44 4.24
C VAL A 56 15.16 -0.15 5.63
N LEU A 57 14.01 -0.84 5.82
CA LEU A 57 13.54 -1.31 7.11
C LEU A 57 14.17 -2.65 7.54
N ALA A 58 14.39 -3.59 6.63
CA ALA A 58 14.91 -4.91 6.98
C ALA A 58 16.29 -4.88 7.67
N PRO A 59 17.24 -3.99 7.30
CA PRO A 59 18.49 -3.84 8.02
C PRO A 59 18.36 -3.25 9.43
N GLN A 60 17.26 -2.56 9.74
CA GLN A 60 17.06 -1.87 11.01
C GLN A 60 16.50 -2.81 12.10
N MET A 61 16.05 -4.00 11.73
CA MET A 61 15.50 -4.96 12.68
C MET A 61 16.61 -5.83 13.27
N SER A 62 16.91 -5.57 14.55
CA SER A 62 17.84 -6.36 15.38
C SER A 62 17.18 -7.56 16.06
N ALA A 63 15.85 -7.55 16.22
CA ALA A 63 15.09 -8.58 16.93
C ALA A 63 14.83 -9.85 16.09
N ARG A 64 14.59 -10.97 16.79
CA ARG A 64 14.20 -12.27 16.21
C ARG A 64 12.78 -12.17 15.64
N GLY A 65 12.63 -12.23 14.31
CA GLY A 65 11.34 -12.16 13.62
C GLY A 65 11.48 -12.09 12.10
N ARG A 66 10.35 -12.19 11.37
CA ARG A 66 10.34 -11.99 9.92
C ARG A 66 10.69 -10.54 9.62
N ARG A 67 11.70 -10.34 8.76
CA ARG A 67 12.08 -9.00 8.32
C ARG A 67 11.03 -8.45 7.34
N PRO A 68 10.79 -7.13 7.31
CA PRO A 68 9.89 -6.49 6.37
C PRO A 68 10.29 -6.82 4.94
N GLU A 69 9.32 -7.21 4.14
CA GLU A 69 9.47 -7.64 2.75
C GLU A 69 8.45 -6.92 1.88
N LEU A 70 8.80 -6.73 0.62
CA LEU A 70 7.93 -6.22 -0.44
C LEU A 70 7.33 -7.42 -1.17
N ASP A 71 6.07 -7.34 -1.57
CA ASP A 71 5.43 -8.42 -2.34
C ASP A 71 6.24 -8.74 -3.61
N PHE A 72 6.60 -7.71 -4.38
CA PHE A 72 7.43 -7.85 -5.58
C PHE A 72 8.39 -6.68 -5.80
N VAL A 73 9.52 -6.98 -6.42
CA VAL A 73 10.41 -5.99 -7.05
C VAL A 73 10.78 -6.40 -8.47
N VAL A 74 11.10 -5.42 -9.30
CA VAL A 74 11.79 -5.64 -10.59
C VAL A 74 13.18 -5.04 -10.49
N LEU A 75 14.18 -5.84 -10.86
CA LEU A 75 15.57 -5.42 -10.89
C LEU A 75 15.93 -4.83 -12.26
N ASP A 76 16.78 -3.80 -12.28
CA ASP A 76 17.41 -3.31 -13.50
C ASP A 76 18.51 -4.27 -14.00
N THR A 77 19.25 -3.88 -15.04
CA THR A 77 20.36 -4.67 -15.59
C THR A 77 21.57 -4.76 -14.66
N GLU A 78 21.67 -3.89 -13.66
CA GLU A 78 22.74 -3.88 -12.65
C GLU A 78 22.33 -4.61 -11.37
N GLY A 79 21.12 -5.18 -11.32
CA GLY A 79 20.59 -5.87 -10.15
C GLY A 79 20.06 -4.93 -9.05
N LYS A 80 19.88 -3.63 -9.34
CA LYS A 80 19.28 -2.67 -8.41
C LYS A 80 17.76 -2.67 -8.57
N VAL A 81 17.05 -2.35 -7.49
CA VAL A 81 15.58 -2.28 -7.51
C VAL A 81 15.13 -1.07 -8.33
N ALA A 82 14.48 -1.33 -9.47
CA ALA A 82 13.91 -0.30 -10.35
C ALA A 82 12.42 -0.03 -10.08
N LEU A 83 11.69 -1.06 -9.67
CA LEU A 83 10.27 -1.00 -9.33
C LEU A 83 10.01 -1.84 -8.08
N ALA A 84 9.21 -1.32 -7.16
CA ALA A 84 8.63 -2.05 -6.04
C ALA A 84 7.11 -2.05 -6.14
N VAL A 85 6.49 -3.18 -5.84
CA VAL A 85 5.04 -3.38 -5.88
C VAL A 85 4.59 -4.00 -4.58
N GLU A 86 3.59 -3.39 -3.95
CA GLU A 86 2.82 -3.96 -2.84
C GLU A 86 1.38 -4.16 -3.28
N SER A 87 0.73 -5.20 -2.79
CA SER A 87 -0.60 -5.60 -3.22
C SER A 87 -1.50 -5.99 -2.05
N LYS A 88 -2.80 -5.72 -2.19
CA LYS A 88 -3.82 -6.09 -1.22
C LYS A 88 -5.06 -6.63 -1.90
N TRP A 89 -5.69 -7.60 -1.25
CA TRP A 89 -6.89 -8.26 -1.73
C TRP A 89 -8.06 -8.06 -0.77
N ILE A 90 -9.21 -7.64 -1.29
CA ILE A 90 -10.49 -7.61 -0.56
C ILE A 90 -11.36 -8.77 -1.04
N GLY A 91 -11.45 -9.80 -0.21
CA GLY A 91 -12.22 -11.01 -0.49
C GLY A 91 -13.10 -11.39 0.69
N ARG A 92 -12.89 -12.60 1.23
CA ARG A 92 -13.56 -13.05 2.46
C ARG A 92 -13.14 -12.22 3.67
N THR A 93 -11.91 -11.72 3.65
CA THR A 93 -11.38 -10.80 4.64
C THR A 93 -11.04 -9.47 3.96
N THR A 94 -11.18 -8.39 4.72
CA THR A 94 -10.77 -7.05 4.30
C THR A 94 -9.48 -6.69 5.04
N PRO A 95 -8.42 -6.24 4.34
CA PRO A 95 -7.22 -5.75 5.00
C PRO A 95 -7.58 -4.54 5.86
N SER A 96 -7.00 -4.45 7.06
CA SER A 96 -7.20 -3.27 7.89
C SER A 96 -6.59 -2.05 7.22
N VAL A 97 -7.20 -0.88 7.42
CA VAL A 97 -6.65 0.40 6.93
C VAL A 97 -5.24 0.62 7.48
N GLU A 98 -4.95 0.17 8.71
CA GLU A 98 -3.60 0.18 9.31
C GLU A 98 -2.55 -0.51 8.43
N LYS A 99 -2.87 -1.69 7.87
CA LYS A 99 -1.95 -2.42 6.98
C LYS A 99 -1.68 -1.66 5.69
N ILE A 100 -2.74 -1.16 5.05
CA ILE A 100 -2.62 -0.32 3.84
C ILE A 100 -1.76 0.90 4.14
N PHE A 101 -2.00 1.55 5.28
CA PHE A 101 -1.23 2.72 5.71
C PHE A 101 0.26 2.41 5.83
N TRP A 102 0.59 1.27 6.45
CA TRP A 102 1.98 0.83 6.57
C TRP A 102 2.62 0.56 5.22
N ASP A 103 1.93 -0.10 4.29
CA ASP A 103 2.44 -0.36 2.95
C ASP A 103 2.77 0.94 2.20
N LEU A 104 1.92 1.97 2.34
CA LEU A 104 2.18 3.28 1.74
C LEU A 104 3.41 3.98 2.34
N ILE A 105 3.61 3.87 3.66
CA ILE A 105 4.83 4.38 4.32
C ILE A 105 6.07 3.65 3.78
N ARG A 106 6.01 2.31 3.72
CA ARG A 106 7.11 1.47 3.21
C ARG A 106 7.46 1.85 1.76
N LEU A 107 6.46 1.97 0.89
CA LEU A 107 6.65 2.40 -0.49
C LEU A 107 7.20 3.83 -0.59
N GLU A 108 6.73 4.78 0.21
CA GLU A 108 7.27 6.15 0.22
C GLU A 108 8.78 6.14 0.50
N MET A 109 9.23 5.35 1.47
CA MET A 109 10.62 5.30 1.86
C MET A 109 11.54 4.81 0.73
N LEU A 110 11.01 3.97 -0.17
CA LEU A 110 11.67 3.54 -1.39
C LEU A 110 11.60 4.61 -2.49
N ALA A 111 10.44 5.25 -2.64
CA ALA A 111 10.25 6.33 -3.59
C ALA A 111 11.19 7.51 -3.32
N ASN A 112 11.48 7.81 -2.05
CA ASN A 112 12.48 8.81 -1.66
C ASN A 112 13.92 8.45 -2.09
N ARG A 113 14.19 7.17 -2.40
CA ARG A 113 15.46 6.70 -2.98
C ARG A 113 15.43 6.62 -4.51
N GLY A 114 14.41 7.18 -5.15
CA GLY A 114 14.25 7.17 -6.61
C GLY A 114 13.69 5.85 -7.18
N ILE A 115 13.25 4.92 -6.33
CA ILE A 115 12.64 3.67 -6.77
C ILE A 115 11.20 3.95 -7.20
N ARG A 116 10.77 3.42 -8.34
CA ARG A 116 9.35 3.51 -8.74
C ARG A 116 8.52 2.60 -7.83
N CYS A 117 7.41 3.10 -7.29
CA CYS A 117 6.60 2.35 -6.34
C CYS A 117 5.13 2.28 -6.78
N LEU A 118 4.55 1.08 -6.72
CA LEU A 118 3.15 0.84 -7.03
C LEU A 118 2.45 0.15 -5.87
N PHE A 119 1.23 0.60 -5.56
CA PHE A 119 0.31 -0.08 -4.66
C PHE A 119 -0.89 -0.59 -5.46
N LEU A 120 -1.19 -1.89 -5.38
CA LEU A 120 -2.32 -2.52 -6.05
C LEU A 120 -3.38 -2.94 -5.03
N LEU A 121 -4.64 -2.71 -5.38
CA LEU A 121 -5.78 -3.17 -4.60
C LEU A 121 -6.78 -3.87 -5.53
N GLY A 122 -7.08 -5.12 -5.26
CA GLY A 122 -8.07 -5.91 -5.99
C GLY A 122 -9.19 -6.39 -5.08
N GLY A 123 -10.40 -6.55 -5.64
CA GLY A 123 -11.54 -7.09 -4.90
C GLY A 123 -12.84 -7.01 -5.69
N LYS A 124 -13.95 -7.45 -5.10
CA LYS A 124 -15.28 -7.16 -5.66
C LYS A 124 -15.57 -5.67 -5.54
N ARG A 125 -16.20 -5.08 -6.56
CA ARG A 125 -16.55 -3.64 -6.59
C ARG A 125 -17.21 -3.17 -5.29
N LYS A 126 -18.28 -3.85 -4.85
CA LYS A 126 -19.00 -3.47 -3.63
C LYS A 126 -18.12 -3.47 -2.38
N SER A 127 -17.19 -4.41 -2.27
CA SER A 127 -16.29 -4.51 -1.12
C SER A 127 -15.19 -3.45 -1.15
N LEU A 128 -14.76 -3.03 -2.35
CA LEU A 128 -13.85 -1.90 -2.53
C LEU A 128 -14.52 -0.58 -2.13
N GLU A 129 -15.75 -0.35 -2.58
CA GLU A 129 -16.56 0.83 -2.20
C GLU A 129 -16.72 0.92 -0.67
N GLN A 130 -17.03 -0.20 -0.01
CA GLN A 130 -17.11 -0.26 1.46
C GLN A 130 -15.79 0.09 2.17
N LEU A 131 -14.64 -0.32 1.62
CA LEU A 131 -13.35 0.08 2.17
C LEU A 131 -13.11 1.59 1.95
N PHE A 132 -13.45 2.10 0.78
CA PHE A 132 -13.26 3.51 0.46
C PHE A 132 -14.13 4.43 1.32
N GLU A 133 -15.32 3.99 1.70
CA GLU A 133 -16.22 4.69 2.63
C GLU A 133 -15.83 4.55 4.11
N HIS A 134 -14.82 3.72 4.44
CA HIS A 134 -14.35 3.55 5.81
C HIS A 134 -13.83 4.88 6.37
N THR A 135 -14.20 5.22 7.61
CA THR A 135 -13.91 6.52 8.25
C THR A 135 -12.43 6.89 8.30
N ALA A 136 -11.55 5.91 8.40
CA ALA A 136 -10.10 6.12 8.34
C ALA A 136 -9.53 6.21 6.92
N PHE A 137 -10.25 5.68 5.92
CA PHE A 137 -9.87 5.75 4.52
C PHE A 137 -10.31 7.09 3.92
N ASP A 138 -11.59 7.45 4.04
CA ASP A 138 -12.16 8.73 3.60
C ASP A 138 -12.40 9.66 4.79
N ALA A 139 -11.30 10.18 5.34
CA ALA A 139 -11.31 10.96 6.56
C ALA A 139 -11.21 12.48 6.27
N LYS A 140 -11.65 13.29 7.23
CA LYS A 140 -11.34 14.73 7.28
C LYS A 140 -10.20 15.00 8.26
N ASP A 141 -9.39 16.01 7.97
CA ASP A 141 -8.42 16.54 8.93
C ASP A 141 -9.11 17.40 10.00
N ASN A 142 -8.35 17.87 10.99
CA ASN A 142 -8.83 18.75 12.06
C ASN A 142 -9.39 20.11 11.59
N ARG A 143 -9.19 20.50 10.32
CA ARG A 143 -9.76 21.69 9.69
C ARG A 143 -11.04 21.38 8.92
N GLY A 144 -11.49 20.12 8.93
CA GLY A 144 -12.64 19.66 8.16
C GLY A 144 -12.35 19.41 6.67
N MET A 145 -11.08 19.47 6.25
CA MET A 145 -10.69 19.24 4.87
C MET A 145 -10.62 17.75 4.57
N TRP A 146 -11.20 17.33 3.44
CA TRP A 146 -11.12 15.95 2.98
C TRP A 146 -9.67 15.51 2.75
N CYS A 147 -9.27 14.43 3.41
CA CYS A 147 -7.92 13.89 3.41
C CYS A 147 -7.98 12.36 3.23
N PRO A 148 -8.46 11.86 2.08
CA PRO A 148 -8.53 10.43 1.83
C PRO A 148 -7.12 9.80 1.87
N LEU A 149 -7.04 8.52 2.26
CA LEU A 149 -5.77 7.79 2.36
C LEU A 149 -5.17 7.61 0.96
N LEU A 150 -6.01 7.19 0.03
CA LEU A 150 -5.75 7.16 -1.40
C LEU A 150 -7.00 7.69 -2.10
N ARG A 151 -6.86 8.58 -3.07
CA ARG A 151 -8.00 8.98 -3.90
C ARG A 151 -8.39 7.83 -4.82
N TRP A 152 -9.67 7.51 -4.86
CA TRP A 152 -10.23 6.47 -5.71
C TRP A 152 -11.13 7.05 -6.82
N ASP A 153 -11.61 8.28 -6.64
CA ASP A 153 -12.61 8.95 -7.45
C ASP A 153 -12.08 9.49 -8.79
N ASN A 154 -10.87 10.04 -8.82
CA ASN A 154 -10.27 10.56 -10.07
C ASN A 154 -8.76 10.28 -10.16
N ASN A 155 -8.20 10.56 -11.34
CA ASN A 155 -6.77 10.41 -11.63
C ASN A 155 -6.04 11.75 -11.49
N VAL A 156 -6.02 12.28 -10.27
CA VAL A 156 -5.21 13.44 -9.92
C VAL A 156 -4.17 13.05 -8.89
N GLN A 157 -3.08 13.80 -8.87
CA GLN A 157 -2.09 13.65 -7.81
C GLN A 157 -2.69 14.10 -6.49
N HIS A 158 -2.52 13.28 -5.45
CA HIS A 158 -3.03 13.54 -4.11
C HIS A 158 -1.91 13.42 -3.09
N ASN A 159 -1.92 14.31 -2.09
CA ASN A 159 -0.96 14.29 -1.00
C ASN A 159 -1.68 13.85 0.28
N THR A 160 -1.26 12.71 0.83
CA THR A 160 -1.81 12.16 2.06
C THR A 160 -0.85 12.40 3.20
N THR A 161 -1.27 13.19 4.18
CA THR A 161 -0.50 13.41 5.41
C THR A 161 -0.47 12.13 6.25
N LEU A 162 0.73 11.72 6.64
CA LEU A 162 1.05 10.58 7.50
C LEU A 162 1.23 11.01 8.97
N GLY A 163 1.06 12.30 9.25
CA GLY A 163 0.97 12.86 10.58
C GLY A 163 -0.42 12.68 11.23
N PRO A 164 -0.55 13.05 12.51
CA PRO A 164 -1.73 12.74 13.32
C PRO A 164 -2.83 13.81 13.21
N THR A 165 -2.88 14.51 12.07
CA THR A 165 -3.87 15.55 11.76
C THR A 165 -5.27 14.99 11.49
N VAL A 166 -5.35 13.68 11.30
CA VAL A 166 -6.60 12.95 11.06
C VAL A 166 -6.90 12.06 12.26
N GLU A 167 -7.95 12.41 13.01
CA GLU A 167 -8.32 11.73 14.26
C GLU A 167 -8.51 10.22 14.07
N ALA A 168 -9.25 9.84 13.01
CA ALA A 168 -9.53 8.45 12.68
C ALA A 168 -8.27 7.59 12.44
N ARG A 169 -7.10 8.23 12.20
CA ARG A 169 -5.82 7.56 11.96
C ARG A 169 -4.88 7.59 13.15
N ARG A 170 -5.15 8.42 14.17
CA ARG A 170 -4.20 8.68 15.27
C ARG A 170 -3.83 7.41 16.02
N LEU A 171 -4.82 6.59 16.40
CA LEU A 171 -4.56 5.34 17.13
C LEU A 171 -3.76 4.33 16.30
N MET A 172 -4.05 4.21 15.01
CA MET A 172 -3.31 3.34 14.10
C MET A 172 -1.86 3.79 13.97
N LEU A 173 -1.62 5.09 13.77
CA LEU A 173 -0.27 5.66 13.68
C LEU A 173 0.51 5.48 14.99
N ARG A 174 -0.14 5.68 16.14
CA ARG A 174 0.46 5.44 17.47
C ARG A 174 0.95 4.00 17.62
N LYS A 175 0.12 3.03 17.25
CA LYS A 175 0.47 1.62 17.34
C LYS A 175 1.61 1.27 16.38
N LEU A 176 1.53 1.73 15.14
CA LEU A 176 2.49 1.48 14.07
C LEU A 176 3.87 2.05 14.40
N PHE A 177 3.94 3.25 14.97
CA PHE A 177 5.22 3.91 15.29
C PHE A 177 5.80 3.56 16.66
N ARG A 178 5.08 2.78 17.48
CA ARG A 178 5.49 2.42 18.85
C ARG A 178 6.94 1.95 18.91
N ASP A 179 7.32 1.04 18.02
CA ASP A 179 8.63 0.39 18.02
C ASP A 179 9.70 1.15 17.24
N PHE A 180 9.34 2.28 16.62
CA PHE A 180 10.19 3.03 15.69
C PHE A 180 10.40 4.49 16.14
N GLN A 181 10.54 4.73 17.43
CA GLN A 181 10.59 6.09 18.01
C GLN A 181 11.72 6.97 17.48
N THR A 182 12.87 6.39 17.18
CA THR A 182 14.06 7.10 16.68
C THR A 182 14.17 7.10 15.15
N PHE A 183 13.31 6.32 14.47
CA PHE A 183 13.36 6.18 13.02
C PHE A 183 12.73 7.39 12.32
N GLN A 184 13.30 7.79 11.18
CA GLN A 184 12.76 8.90 10.39
C GLN A 184 11.69 8.43 9.40
N PHE A 185 10.46 8.85 9.62
CA PHE A 185 9.33 8.58 8.73
C PHE A 185 8.99 9.79 7.86
N PRO A 186 8.39 9.57 6.68
CA PRO A 186 7.82 10.65 5.90
C PRO A 186 6.61 11.29 6.59
N HIS A 187 6.51 12.62 6.55
CA HIS A 187 5.32 13.32 7.02
C HIS A 187 4.12 13.15 6.07
N ALA A 188 4.36 12.84 4.80
CA ALA A 188 3.31 12.68 3.81
C ALA A 188 3.74 11.76 2.67
N VAL A 189 2.76 11.22 1.93
CA VAL A 189 2.96 10.41 0.74
C VAL A 189 2.18 11.00 -0.43
N VAL A 190 2.77 11.02 -1.61
CA VAL A 190 2.08 11.42 -2.84
C VAL A 190 1.60 10.17 -3.56
N SER A 191 0.34 10.18 -3.98
CA SER A 191 -0.24 9.08 -4.77
C SER A 191 -0.92 9.60 -6.02
N ARG A 192 -0.89 8.80 -7.10
CA ARG A 192 -1.69 9.03 -8.31
C ARG A 192 -2.21 7.71 -8.83
N ARG A 193 -3.52 7.63 -9.06
CA ARG A 193 -4.21 6.41 -9.46
C ARG A 193 -4.21 6.19 -10.97
N THR A 194 -4.15 4.95 -11.43
CA THR A 194 -4.51 4.60 -12.82
C THR A 194 -6.03 4.49 -12.99
N ALA A 195 -6.53 4.46 -14.22
CA ALA A 195 -7.92 4.06 -14.44
C ALA A 195 -8.13 2.63 -13.90
N PRO A 196 -9.23 2.35 -13.18
CA PRO A 196 -9.46 1.02 -12.65
C PRO A 196 -9.85 0.08 -13.79
N PHE A 197 -9.64 -1.22 -13.61
CA PHE A 197 -10.09 -2.20 -14.59
C PHE A 197 -10.90 -3.32 -13.94
N PRO A 198 -12.08 -3.66 -14.50
CA PRO A 198 -12.78 -2.92 -15.56
C PRO A 198 -13.22 -1.52 -15.06
N ALA A 199 -13.48 -0.59 -15.99
CA ALA A 199 -13.84 0.79 -15.65
C ALA A 199 -15.26 0.89 -15.06
N ASP A 200 -16.21 0.16 -15.67
CA ASP A 200 -17.62 0.12 -15.26
C ASP A 200 -18.07 -1.30 -14.88
N PRO A 201 -17.53 -1.88 -13.79
CA PRO A 201 -17.99 -3.16 -13.29
C PRO A 201 -19.40 -3.06 -12.71
N ASN A 202 -20.21 -4.11 -12.88
CA ASN A 202 -21.35 -4.33 -11.99
C ASN A 202 -20.85 -4.66 -10.56
N SER A 203 -21.74 -4.65 -9.56
CA SER A 203 -21.35 -4.78 -8.15
C SER A 203 -20.63 -6.10 -7.80
N SER A 204 -20.86 -7.18 -8.57
CA SER A 204 -20.26 -8.50 -8.38
C SER A 204 -18.96 -8.71 -9.17
N THR A 205 -18.65 -7.83 -10.10
CA THR A 205 -17.43 -7.90 -10.92
C THR A 205 -16.21 -7.55 -10.07
N PHE A 206 -15.10 -8.23 -10.36
CA PHE A 206 -13.82 -7.95 -9.72
C PHE A 206 -13.17 -6.76 -10.39
N GLN A 207 -12.72 -5.81 -9.58
CA GLN A 207 -12.07 -4.59 -10.04
C GLN A 207 -10.69 -4.48 -9.39
N VAL A 208 -9.75 -3.92 -10.14
CA VAL A 208 -8.39 -3.65 -9.70
C VAL A 208 -8.09 -2.17 -9.84
N TYR A 209 -7.42 -1.64 -8.83
CA TYR A 209 -6.86 -0.30 -8.78
C TYR A 209 -5.35 -0.38 -8.62
N ALA A 210 -4.62 0.54 -9.24
CA ALA A 210 -3.22 0.77 -8.94
C ALA A 210 -2.96 2.25 -8.66
N TRP A 211 -2.07 2.52 -7.71
CA TRP A 211 -1.55 3.84 -7.41
C TRP A 211 -0.05 3.86 -7.59
N GLU A 212 0.46 4.85 -8.30
CA GLU A 212 1.86 5.21 -8.26
C GLU A 212 2.11 6.03 -6.99
N ILE A 213 3.08 5.57 -6.19
CA ILE A 213 3.47 6.16 -4.92
C ILE A 213 4.77 6.92 -5.12
N LYS A 214 4.80 8.18 -4.66
CA LYS A 214 5.93 9.10 -4.79
C LYS A 214 6.25 9.75 -3.46
N SER A 215 7.50 10.15 -3.31
CA SER A 215 7.90 11.04 -2.23
C SER A 215 7.53 12.49 -2.56
N PRO A 216 7.04 13.29 -1.60
CA PRO A 216 6.80 14.72 -1.81
C PRO A 216 8.10 15.46 -2.20
N ALA A 217 8.02 16.45 -3.10
CA ALA A 217 9.19 17.24 -3.52
C ALA A 217 9.89 17.93 -2.33
N ASN A 218 9.10 18.47 -1.38
CA ASN A 218 9.59 19.07 -0.14
C ASN A 218 9.42 18.09 1.02
N ARG A 219 10.07 16.92 0.91
CA ARG A 219 9.95 15.86 1.92
C ARG A 219 10.43 16.36 3.29
N MET A 220 9.52 16.43 4.25
CA MET A 220 9.83 16.67 5.64
C MET A 220 9.82 15.35 6.40
N PRO A 221 10.98 14.84 6.86
CA PRO A 221 10.99 13.69 7.74
C PRO A 221 10.53 14.09 9.14
N PHE A 222 9.96 13.14 9.89
CA PHE A 222 9.72 13.29 11.32
C PHE A 222 10.17 12.03 12.06
N GLN A 223 10.53 12.19 13.34
CA GLN A 223 10.73 11.07 14.25
C GLN A 223 9.53 11.00 15.20
N PRO A 224 8.95 9.81 15.45
CA PRO A 224 7.80 9.70 16.34
C PRO A 224 8.07 10.26 17.73
N ARG A 225 9.29 10.08 18.26
CA ARG A 225 9.73 10.66 19.54
C ARG A 225 9.77 12.19 19.59
N ASN A 226 9.56 12.89 18.48
CA ASN A 226 9.53 14.36 18.49
C ASN A 226 8.09 14.89 18.50
N SER A 227 7.08 14.03 18.54
CA SER A 227 5.68 14.41 18.57
C SER A 227 5.02 13.91 19.84
N ALA A 228 4.47 14.83 20.65
CA ALA A 228 3.69 14.52 21.84
C ALA A 228 2.54 13.53 21.56
N GLN A 229 2.08 13.46 20.31
CA GLN A 229 1.00 12.56 19.92
C GLN A 229 1.44 11.11 19.81
N TYR A 230 2.73 10.80 19.75
CA TYR A 230 3.24 9.43 19.82
C TYR A 230 3.83 9.11 21.20
N HIS A 231 3.86 10.09 22.10
CA HIS A 231 4.22 9.98 23.51
C HIS A 231 2.97 9.95 24.39
N GLN A 232 2.36 8.78 24.62
CA GLN A 232 1.56 8.53 25.83
C GLN A 232 1.11 7.07 25.91
N ASN A 233 1.48 6.46 27.05
CA ASN A 233 1.11 5.17 27.64
C ASN A 233 1.71 3.89 27.01
N ALA A 234 3.02 3.72 27.18
CA ALA A 234 3.51 2.45 27.73
C ALA A 234 3.22 2.50 29.25
N LYS A 235 2.01 2.15 29.68
CA LYS A 235 1.88 1.58 31.03
C LYS A 235 2.52 0.18 30.91
N PRO A 236 3.44 -0.21 31.81
CA PRO A 236 3.71 -1.62 32.01
C PRO A 236 2.35 -2.26 32.30
N GLU A 237 1.99 -3.34 31.59
CA GLU A 237 0.97 -4.23 32.14
C GLU A 237 1.54 -4.72 33.47
N ASP A 238 0.76 -4.53 34.53
CA ASP A 238 1.10 -4.93 35.88
C ASP A 238 1.45 -6.43 35.86
N ASP A 239 2.65 -6.75 36.36
CA ASP A 239 2.97 -8.11 36.83
C ASP A 239 2.07 -8.40 38.05
N GLU A 240 1.00 -9.17 37.83
CA GLU A 240 0.36 -10.03 38.83
C GLU A 240 0.18 -11.46 38.27
#